data_AF-A0A7V0NN44-F1
#
_entry.id   AF-A0A7V0NN44-F1
#
_cell.length_a   1.000
_cell.length_b   1.000
_cell.length_c   1.000
_cell.angle_alpha   90.00
_cell.angle_beta   90.00
_cell.angle_gamma   90.00
#
_symmetry.space_group_name_H-M   'P 1'
#
loop_
_entity.id
_entity.type
_entity.pdbx_description
1 polymer ?
#
loop_
_entity_poly.entity_id
_entity_poly.type
_entity_poly.pdbx_seq_one_letter_code
_entity_poly.pdbx_strand_id
1 'polypeptide(L)'
;MSDPLAMRQSMAEYVRSIHDAYTAQARTQPPAVRGQMALIGGEITVIAAGAANLHVVATRETLPPPVGQEVEVAETIEGGPSWILRFYDPVVLPSLGVIDESEAPRPDLVRRVLGVSTHLYHLIVQPGAELTAHHGGHAGAGLANSHVARSRDYESMRSAARGREALVDEMEGADVAGLLHAQALLAGAIVPGSEEVSRLVADPSKDREATRRAVLAAVRATDD
;
A
#
# COMPACT_ATOMS: atom_id res chain seq x y z
N MET A 1 21.71 12.81 -19.16
CA MET A 1 20.29 12.39 -19.05
C MET A 1 20.26 10.89 -19.22
N SER A 2 19.47 10.18 -18.41
CA SER A 2 19.16 8.76 -18.64
C SER A 2 18.32 8.62 -19.92
N ASP A 3 18.48 7.53 -20.65
CA ASP A 3 17.55 7.15 -21.72
C ASP A 3 16.17 6.81 -21.11
N PRO A 4 15.05 7.40 -21.57
CA PRO A 4 13.71 7.02 -21.14
C PRO A 4 13.39 5.52 -21.32
N LEU A 5 14.00 4.81 -22.28
CA LEU A 5 13.87 3.36 -22.37
C LEU A 5 14.59 2.65 -21.22
N ALA A 6 15.85 3.01 -20.94
CA ALA A 6 16.60 2.47 -19.80
C ALA A 6 15.91 2.73 -18.45
N MET A 7 15.36 3.93 -18.24
CA MET A 7 14.61 4.25 -17.01
C MET A 7 13.36 3.37 -16.84
N ARG A 8 12.65 3.05 -17.93
CA ARG A 8 11.50 2.13 -17.92
C ARG A 8 11.94 0.68 -17.63
N GLN A 9 13.09 0.26 -18.15
CA GLN A 9 13.68 -1.06 -17.85
C GLN A 9 14.07 -1.18 -16.37
N SER A 10 14.78 -0.19 -15.80
CA SER A 10 15.14 -0.19 -14.37
C SER A 10 13.91 -0.16 -13.45
N MET A 11 12.83 0.55 -13.82
CA MET A 11 11.57 0.49 -13.07
C MET A 11 10.89 -0.89 -13.17
N ALA A 12 10.89 -1.52 -14.34
CA ALA A 12 10.37 -2.88 -14.50
C ALA A 12 11.17 -3.91 -13.66
N GLU A 13 12.50 -3.79 -13.61
CA GLU A 13 13.37 -4.60 -12.75
C GLU A 13 13.13 -4.35 -11.26
N TYR A 14 12.93 -3.09 -10.86
CA TYR A 14 12.58 -2.70 -9.49
C TYR A 14 11.22 -3.29 -9.06
N VAL A 15 10.19 -3.16 -9.90
CA VAL A 15 8.84 -3.72 -9.65
C VAL A 15 8.84 -5.25 -9.64
N ARG A 16 9.54 -5.89 -10.59
CA ARG A 16 9.78 -7.35 -10.58
C ARG A 16 10.36 -7.78 -9.24
N SER A 17 11.42 -7.12 -8.78
CA SER A 17 12.11 -7.50 -7.55
C SER A 17 11.29 -7.26 -6.27
N ILE A 18 10.43 -6.23 -6.24
CA ILE A 18 9.41 -6.07 -5.19
C ILE A 18 8.51 -7.30 -5.13
N HIS A 19 7.94 -7.70 -6.28
CA HIS A 19 6.99 -8.80 -6.35
C HIS A 19 7.66 -10.17 -6.11
N ASP A 20 8.89 -10.38 -6.56
CA ASP A 20 9.71 -11.56 -6.26
C ASP A 20 9.98 -11.70 -4.76
N ALA A 21 10.53 -10.66 -4.12
CA ALA A 21 10.87 -10.69 -2.70
C ALA A 21 9.62 -10.82 -1.81
N TYR A 22 8.52 -10.16 -2.21
CA TYR A 22 7.23 -10.33 -1.55
C TYR A 22 6.72 -11.78 -1.65
N THR A 23 6.78 -12.36 -2.85
CA THR A 23 6.34 -13.74 -3.12
C THR A 23 7.22 -14.75 -2.38
N ALA A 24 8.53 -14.55 -2.35
CA ALA A 24 9.48 -15.37 -1.61
C ALA A 24 9.19 -15.35 -0.10
N GLN A 25 8.94 -14.18 0.49
CA GLN A 25 8.53 -14.07 1.89
C GLN A 25 7.16 -14.72 2.12
N ALA A 26 6.17 -14.52 1.24
CA ALA A 26 4.86 -15.13 1.36
C ALA A 26 4.92 -16.66 1.38
N ARG A 27 5.80 -17.28 0.58
CA ARG A 27 6.01 -18.74 0.58
C ARG A 27 6.43 -19.31 1.95
N THR A 28 6.96 -18.50 2.86
CA THR A 28 7.33 -18.92 4.25
C THR A 28 6.15 -18.96 5.23
N GLN A 29 5.01 -18.35 4.90
CA GLN A 29 3.90 -18.16 5.83
C GLN A 29 2.84 -19.28 5.75
N PRO A 30 2.05 -19.53 6.82
CA PRO A 30 0.95 -20.50 6.80
C PRO A 30 -0.12 -20.16 5.73
N PRO A 31 -0.86 -21.16 5.19
CA PRO A 31 -1.82 -20.93 4.10
C PRO A 31 -2.89 -19.85 4.38
N ALA A 32 -3.40 -19.76 5.61
CA ALA A 32 -4.37 -18.73 5.98
C ALA A 32 -3.78 -17.31 5.91
N VAL A 33 -2.58 -17.12 6.48
CA VAL A 33 -1.85 -15.84 6.40
C VAL A 33 -1.53 -15.49 4.95
N ARG A 34 -1.10 -16.48 4.14
CA ARG A 34 -0.86 -16.29 2.70
C ARG A 34 -2.11 -15.86 1.93
N GLY A 35 -3.29 -16.36 2.30
CA GLY A 35 -4.57 -15.93 1.72
C GLY A 35 -4.93 -14.46 2.02
N GLN A 36 -4.36 -13.88 3.07
CA GLN A 36 -4.52 -12.48 3.46
C GLN A 36 -3.41 -11.55 2.92
N MET A 37 -2.38 -12.10 2.26
CA MET A 37 -1.24 -11.32 1.76
C MET A 37 -1.57 -10.63 0.43
N ALA A 38 -1.84 -9.33 0.50
CA ALA A 38 -2.53 -8.58 -0.55
C ALA A 38 -1.93 -8.61 -1.98
N LEU A 39 -0.64 -8.94 -2.18
CA LEU A 39 -0.05 -9.07 -3.53
C LEU A 39 -0.04 -10.52 -4.07
N ILE A 40 -0.59 -11.49 -3.35
CA ILE A 40 -0.68 -12.87 -3.83
C ILE A 40 -1.96 -13.06 -4.64
N GLY A 41 -1.79 -13.39 -5.92
CA GLY A 41 -2.87 -13.76 -6.83
C GLY A 41 -3.65 -12.60 -7.46
N GLY A 42 -4.20 -12.89 -8.63
CA GLY A 42 -4.83 -11.91 -9.51
C GLY A 42 -3.81 -11.10 -10.33
N GLU A 43 -4.34 -10.19 -11.13
CA GLU A 43 -3.58 -9.18 -11.86
C GLU A 43 -3.49 -7.88 -11.02
N ILE A 44 -2.39 -7.16 -11.16
CA ILE A 44 -2.11 -5.91 -10.45
C ILE A 44 -1.61 -4.86 -11.45
N THR A 45 -2.28 -3.70 -11.53
CA THR A 45 -1.71 -2.55 -12.24
C THR A 45 -0.74 -1.83 -11.32
N VAL A 46 0.51 -1.66 -11.76
CA VAL A 46 1.52 -0.82 -11.11
C VAL A 46 1.68 0.45 -11.93
N ILE A 47 1.72 1.58 -11.25
CA ILE A 47 1.81 2.91 -11.86
C ILE A 47 3.10 3.56 -11.40
N ALA A 48 4.01 3.83 -12.33
CA ALA A 48 5.16 4.71 -12.12
C ALA A 48 4.76 6.13 -12.57
N ALA A 49 4.47 7.00 -11.59
CA ALA A 49 4.03 8.37 -11.83
C ALA A 49 5.12 9.38 -11.42
N GLY A 50 5.63 10.15 -12.37
CA GLY A 50 6.50 11.28 -12.15
C GLY A 50 5.72 12.55 -11.82
N ALA A 51 5.80 12.99 -10.56
CA ALA A 51 5.47 14.34 -10.13
C ALA A 51 6.79 15.11 -9.92
N ALA A 52 6.98 15.80 -8.78
CA ALA A 52 8.30 16.23 -8.34
C ALA A 52 9.11 15.06 -7.75
N ASN A 53 8.42 14.10 -7.12
CA ASN A 53 8.95 12.79 -6.72
C ASN A 53 8.48 11.70 -7.71
N LEU A 54 9.13 10.52 -7.65
CA LEU A 54 8.71 9.35 -8.41
C LEU A 54 7.86 8.42 -7.53
N HIS A 55 6.59 8.27 -7.86
CA HIS A 55 5.62 7.47 -7.12
C HIS A 55 5.43 6.12 -7.80
N VAL A 56 5.43 5.03 -7.03
CA VAL A 56 5.16 3.67 -7.51
C VAL A 56 3.94 3.13 -6.77
N VAL A 57 2.80 3.09 -7.45
CA VAL A 57 1.48 2.75 -6.86
C VAL A 57 0.97 1.45 -7.46
N ALA A 58 0.72 0.43 -6.64
CA ALA A 58 0.05 -0.79 -7.08
C ALA A 58 -1.45 -0.76 -6.75
N THR A 59 -2.31 -1.19 -7.66
CA THR A 59 -3.76 -1.29 -7.46
C THR A 59 -4.36 -2.50 -8.21
N ARG A 60 -5.58 -2.89 -7.83
CA ARG A 60 -6.42 -3.83 -8.60
C ARG A 60 -7.46 -3.11 -9.48
N GLU A 61 -7.51 -1.77 -9.46
CA GLU A 61 -8.34 -0.99 -10.37
C GLU A 61 -7.84 -1.13 -11.81
N THR A 62 -8.77 -1.44 -12.73
CA THR A 62 -8.50 -1.51 -14.17
C THR A 62 -8.41 -0.11 -14.76
N LEU A 63 -7.24 0.29 -15.23
CA LEU A 63 -7.08 1.52 -16.01
C LEU A 63 -7.62 1.34 -17.44
N PRO A 64 -8.03 2.42 -18.12
CA PRO A 64 -8.30 2.38 -19.56
C PRO A 64 -7.08 1.87 -20.37
N PRO A 65 -7.28 1.39 -21.62
CA PRO A 65 -6.17 1.07 -22.51
C PRO A 65 -5.22 2.28 -22.72
N PRO A 66 -3.91 2.06 -22.93
CA PRO A 66 -2.96 3.15 -23.16
C PRO A 66 -3.35 4.06 -24.32
N VAL A 67 -3.21 5.39 -24.15
CA VAL A 67 -3.44 6.38 -25.20
C VAL A 67 -2.22 7.27 -25.46
N GLY A 68 -2.05 7.70 -26.72
CA GLY A 68 -1.04 8.69 -27.10
C GLY A 68 0.40 8.21 -26.89
N GLN A 69 1.05 8.70 -25.83
CA GLN A 69 2.44 8.38 -25.47
C GLN A 69 2.53 7.42 -24.26
N GLU A 70 1.41 6.97 -23.71
CA GLU A 70 1.41 5.97 -22.64
C GLU A 70 2.10 4.67 -23.07
N VAL A 71 2.89 4.10 -22.16
CA VAL A 71 3.59 2.84 -22.37
C VAL A 71 3.27 1.87 -21.25
N GLU A 72 3.12 0.61 -21.64
CA GLU A 72 2.72 -0.50 -20.80
C GLU A 72 3.78 -1.62 -20.88
N VAL A 73 4.09 -2.25 -19.75
CA VAL A 73 4.98 -3.41 -19.66
C VAL A 73 4.28 -4.47 -18.80
N ALA A 74 3.92 -5.61 -19.39
CA ALA A 74 3.24 -6.71 -18.70
C ALA A 74 4.20 -7.86 -18.39
N GLU A 75 4.08 -8.44 -17.19
CA GLU A 75 4.91 -9.55 -16.72
C GLU A 75 4.15 -10.46 -15.74
N THR A 76 4.65 -11.66 -15.46
CA THR A 76 4.08 -12.57 -14.44
C THR A 76 5.18 -13.19 -13.59
N ILE A 77 5.00 -13.15 -12.27
CA ILE A 77 5.90 -13.77 -11.30
C ILE A 77 5.43 -15.20 -10.99
N GLU A 78 6.34 -16.17 -11.01
CA GLU A 78 5.98 -17.57 -10.74
C GLU A 78 5.41 -17.74 -9.33
N GLY A 79 4.14 -18.14 -9.22
CA GLY A 79 3.44 -18.26 -7.93
C GLY A 79 3.26 -16.94 -7.18
N GLY A 80 3.47 -15.81 -7.85
CA GLY A 80 3.19 -14.45 -7.39
C GLY A 80 2.04 -13.82 -8.20
N PRO A 81 2.00 -12.48 -8.34
CA PRO A 81 1.03 -11.81 -9.20
C PRO A 81 1.45 -11.78 -10.67
N SER A 82 0.46 -11.71 -11.56
CA SER A 82 0.62 -11.06 -12.87
C SER A 82 0.52 -9.55 -12.69
N TRP A 83 1.32 -8.76 -13.41
CA TRP A 83 1.29 -7.31 -13.26
C TRP A 83 1.53 -6.55 -14.56
N ILE A 84 0.94 -5.35 -14.61
CA ILE A 84 0.98 -4.43 -15.73
C ILE A 84 1.55 -3.11 -15.22
N LEU A 85 2.74 -2.71 -15.69
CA LEU A 85 3.38 -1.46 -15.32
C LEU A 85 3.07 -0.36 -16.35
N ARG A 86 2.46 0.72 -15.89
CA ARG A 86 2.11 1.91 -16.67
C ARG A 86 2.94 3.12 -16.22
N PHE A 87 3.36 3.93 -17.19
CA PHE A 87 4.18 5.13 -16.95
C PHE A 87 3.37 6.40 -17.21
N TYR A 88 3.37 7.31 -16.23
CA TYR A 88 2.75 8.63 -16.34
C TYR A 88 3.75 9.71 -15.89
N ASP A 89 3.76 10.84 -16.58
CA ASP A 89 4.53 12.03 -16.29
C ASP A 89 3.71 13.27 -16.73
N PRO A 90 4.21 14.52 -16.59
CA PRO A 90 3.47 15.70 -17.03
C PRO A 90 3.28 15.84 -18.56
N VAL A 91 3.88 14.98 -19.39
CA VAL A 91 3.64 14.92 -20.85
C VAL A 91 2.44 14.03 -21.14
N VAL A 92 2.33 12.90 -20.42
CA VAL A 92 1.18 11.98 -20.49
C VAL A 92 -0.05 12.55 -19.76
N LEU A 93 0.15 13.03 -18.54
CA LEU A 93 -0.90 13.51 -17.63
C LEU A 93 -0.46 14.86 -17.00
N PRO A 94 -0.71 16.00 -17.69
CA PRO A 94 -0.25 17.32 -17.25
C PRO A 94 -0.61 17.72 -15.82
N SER A 95 -1.71 17.16 -15.29
CA SER A 95 -2.15 17.34 -13.89
C SER A 95 -1.13 16.86 -12.85
N LEU A 96 -0.17 16.00 -13.20
CA LEU A 96 0.95 15.64 -12.31
C LEU A 96 1.95 16.80 -12.14
N GLY A 97 2.13 17.63 -13.18
CA GLY A 97 3.08 18.74 -13.19
C GLY A 97 2.66 19.97 -12.37
N VAL A 98 1.47 19.97 -11.78
CA VAL A 98 0.95 21.03 -10.90
C VAL A 98 0.81 20.59 -9.43
N ILE A 99 1.29 19.39 -9.09
CA ILE A 99 1.31 18.91 -7.69
C ILE A 99 2.54 19.51 -7.00
N ASP A 100 2.30 20.39 -6.03
CA ASP A 100 3.36 20.94 -5.18
C ASP A 100 3.77 19.93 -4.10
N GLU A 101 4.97 19.38 -4.24
CA GLU A 101 5.65 18.51 -3.29
C GLU A 101 6.94 19.13 -2.73
N SER A 102 7.11 20.46 -2.81
CA SER A 102 8.34 21.16 -2.45
C SER A 102 8.74 21.02 -0.97
N GLU A 103 7.75 20.89 -0.07
CA GLU A 103 7.98 20.58 1.35
C GLU A 103 8.04 19.07 1.62
N ALA A 104 7.15 18.28 1.00
CA ALA A 104 7.02 16.84 1.20
C ALA A 104 6.22 16.17 0.06
N PRO A 105 6.44 14.87 -0.22
CA PRO A 105 5.64 14.08 -1.16
C PRO A 105 4.14 14.07 -0.82
N ARG A 106 3.28 14.01 -1.85
CA ARG A 106 1.81 14.16 -1.73
C ARG A 106 1.06 12.94 -2.29
N PRO A 107 1.24 11.74 -1.71
CA PRO A 107 0.71 10.49 -2.27
C PRO A 107 -0.81 10.53 -2.55
N ASP A 108 -1.60 11.17 -1.67
CA ASP A 108 -3.06 11.25 -1.83
C ASP A 108 -3.51 12.18 -2.96
N LEU A 109 -2.70 13.19 -3.30
CA LEU A 109 -2.96 14.05 -4.46
C LEU A 109 -2.57 13.33 -5.75
N VAL A 110 -1.44 12.61 -5.74
CA VAL A 110 -1.00 11.80 -6.89
C VAL A 110 -2.01 10.68 -7.20
N ARG A 111 -2.45 9.92 -6.20
CA ARG A 111 -3.51 8.89 -6.38
C ARG A 111 -4.81 9.49 -6.93
N ARG A 112 -5.25 10.64 -6.40
CA ARG A 112 -6.42 11.37 -6.88
C ARG A 112 -6.29 11.84 -8.33
N VAL A 113 -5.11 12.34 -8.73
CA VAL A 113 -4.82 12.77 -10.12
C VAL A 113 -4.79 11.57 -11.08
N LEU A 114 -4.28 10.42 -10.63
CA LEU A 114 -4.31 9.15 -11.37
C LEU A 114 -5.71 8.48 -11.39
N GLY A 115 -6.69 9.02 -10.66
CA GLY A 115 -8.03 8.41 -10.50
C GLY A 115 -8.08 7.17 -9.60
N VAL A 116 -6.98 6.81 -8.94
CA VAL A 116 -6.83 5.58 -8.16
C VAL A 116 -7.41 5.76 -6.75
N SER A 117 -8.46 5.00 -6.44
CA SER A 117 -9.16 5.08 -5.15
C SER A 117 -8.49 4.21 -4.08
N THR A 118 -8.19 2.96 -4.44
CA THR A 118 -7.61 1.91 -3.60
C THR A 118 -6.22 1.53 -4.09
N HIS A 119 -5.35 1.10 -3.18
CA HIS A 119 -3.98 0.73 -3.51
C HIS A 119 -3.45 -0.37 -2.56
N LEU A 120 -2.57 -1.21 -3.09
CA LEU A 120 -1.92 -2.31 -2.37
C LEU A 120 -0.60 -1.86 -1.74
N TYR A 121 0.12 -0.95 -2.43
CA TYR A 121 1.24 -0.18 -1.90
C TYR A 121 1.36 1.15 -2.65
N HIS A 122 1.93 2.15 -1.99
CA HIS A 122 2.36 3.42 -2.57
C HIS A 122 3.78 3.69 -2.06
N LEU A 123 4.78 3.46 -2.90
CA LEU A 123 6.17 3.75 -2.61
C LEU A 123 6.56 5.10 -3.22
N ILE A 124 7.44 5.84 -2.54
CA ILE A 124 7.99 7.11 -3.03
C ILE A 124 9.49 6.91 -3.21
N VAL A 125 9.94 6.88 -4.46
CA VAL A 125 11.36 6.86 -4.82
C VAL A 125 11.85 8.31 -4.82
N GLN A 126 12.73 8.62 -3.87
CA GLN A 126 13.28 9.96 -3.70
C GLN A 126 14.12 10.38 -4.91
N PRO A 127 14.15 11.67 -5.29
CA PRO A 127 15.01 12.17 -6.37
C PRO A 127 16.48 11.77 -6.16
N GLY A 128 17.07 11.07 -7.14
CA GLY A 128 18.44 10.57 -7.09
C GLY A 128 18.62 9.20 -6.42
N ALA A 129 17.57 8.56 -5.91
CA ALA A 129 17.63 7.16 -5.45
C ALA A 129 17.71 6.18 -6.63
N GLU A 130 18.49 5.11 -6.49
CA GLU A 130 18.72 4.14 -7.57
C GLU A 130 17.59 3.10 -7.68
N LEU A 131 17.00 2.98 -8.87
CA LEU A 131 16.03 1.92 -9.21
C LEU A 131 16.76 0.59 -9.46
N THR A 132 17.16 -0.08 -8.38
CA THR A 132 17.86 -1.38 -8.44
C THR A 132 17.01 -2.52 -7.89
N ALA A 133 17.26 -3.74 -8.35
CA ALA A 133 16.68 -4.94 -7.75
C ALA A 133 17.03 -5.09 -6.25
N HIS A 134 18.17 -4.57 -5.79
CA HIS A 134 18.51 -4.57 -4.36
C HIS A 134 17.50 -3.74 -3.53
N HIS A 135 17.21 -2.51 -3.95
CA HIS A 135 16.22 -1.66 -3.29
C HIS A 135 14.79 -2.20 -3.46
N GLY A 136 14.46 -2.77 -4.64
CA GLY A 136 13.18 -3.42 -4.89
C GLY A 136 12.94 -4.61 -3.95
N GLY A 137 13.92 -5.49 -3.80
CA GLY A 137 13.85 -6.64 -2.90
C GLY A 137 13.68 -6.24 -1.42
N HIS A 138 14.34 -5.17 -0.97
CA HIS A 138 14.13 -4.62 0.37
C HIS A 138 12.70 -4.08 0.57
N ALA A 139 12.15 -3.35 -0.41
CA ALA A 139 10.78 -2.86 -0.35
C ALA A 139 9.75 -4.02 -0.38
N GLY A 140 9.94 -5.02 -1.24
CA GLY A 140 9.09 -6.21 -1.32
C GLY A 140 9.07 -7.03 -0.02
N ALA A 141 10.23 -7.25 0.60
CA ALA A 141 10.32 -7.91 1.89
C ALA A 141 9.68 -7.08 3.02
N GLY A 142 9.84 -5.75 3.01
CA GLY A 142 9.18 -4.83 3.94
C GLY A 142 7.66 -4.88 3.86
N LEU A 143 7.10 -4.83 2.64
CA LEU A 143 5.67 -4.97 2.38
C LEU A 143 5.12 -6.34 2.84
N ALA A 144 5.85 -7.43 2.60
CA ALA A 144 5.45 -8.76 3.06
C ALA A 144 5.40 -8.83 4.58
N ASN A 145 6.45 -8.36 5.27
CA ASN A 145 6.50 -8.31 6.73
C ASN A 145 5.40 -7.42 7.33
N SER A 146 5.10 -6.28 6.70
CA SER A 146 3.98 -5.40 7.10
C SER A 146 2.63 -6.11 7.01
N HIS A 147 2.32 -6.78 5.89
CA HIS A 147 1.05 -7.50 5.74
C HIS A 147 0.93 -8.71 6.70
N VAL A 148 2.04 -9.36 7.04
CA VAL A 148 2.09 -10.42 8.06
C VAL A 148 1.90 -9.86 9.48
N ALA A 149 2.51 -8.73 9.82
CA ALA A 149 2.30 -8.07 11.11
C ALA A 149 0.84 -7.63 11.29
N ARG A 150 0.27 -6.97 10.27
CA ARG A 150 -1.14 -6.55 10.20
C ARG A 150 -2.09 -7.70 10.56
N SER A 151 -1.92 -8.87 9.94
CA SER A 151 -2.69 -10.10 10.22
C SER A 151 -2.56 -10.57 11.67
N ARG A 152 -1.33 -10.69 12.20
CA ARG A 152 -1.06 -11.12 13.59
C ARG A 152 -1.61 -10.16 14.65
N ASP A 153 -1.75 -8.90 14.29
CA ASP A 153 -2.20 -7.86 15.19
C ASP A 153 -3.73 -7.73 15.22
N TYR A 154 -4.45 -7.98 14.12
CA TYR A 154 -5.90 -8.22 14.20
C TYR A 154 -6.23 -9.53 14.93
N GLU A 155 -5.42 -10.58 14.78
CA GLU A 155 -5.53 -11.78 15.61
C GLU A 155 -5.35 -11.48 17.10
N SER A 156 -4.34 -10.67 17.43
CA SER A 156 -4.12 -10.19 18.81
C SER A 156 -5.29 -9.35 19.33
N MET A 157 -5.89 -8.52 18.48
CA MET A 157 -7.08 -7.73 18.85
C MET A 157 -8.29 -8.62 19.10
N ARG A 158 -8.59 -9.60 18.24
CA ARG A 158 -9.70 -10.55 18.46
C ARG A 158 -9.52 -11.35 19.75
N SER A 159 -8.29 -11.70 20.12
CA SER A 159 -7.99 -12.39 21.38
C SER A 159 -8.22 -11.54 22.64
N ALA A 160 -8.12 -10.22 22.55
CA ALA A 160 -8.18 -9.30 23.69
C ALA A 160 -9.51 -8.53 23.80
N ALA A 161 -10.11 -8.17 22.67
CA ALA A 161 -11.33 -7.36 22.58
C ALA A 161 -12.60 -8.18 22.82
N ARG A 162 -12.69 -8.83 23.99
CA ARG A 162 -13.77 -9.78 24.33
C ARG A 162 -15.16 -9.14 24.23
N GLY A 163 -16.06 -9.79 23.50
CA GLY A 163 -17.40 -9.28 23.19
C GLY A 163 -17.43 -8.13 22.16
N ARG A 164 -16.32 -7.84 21.49
CA ARG A 164 -16.17 -6.84 20.41
C ARG A 164 -15.45 -7.41 19.18
N GLU A 165 -15.31 -8.73 19.09
CA GLU A 165 -14.55 -9.44 18.06
C GLU A 165 -15.06 -9.10 16.65
N ALA A 166 -16.39 -9.02 16.48
CA ALA A 166 -17.02 -8.61 15.22
C ALA A 166 -16.65 -7.18 14.78
N LEU A 167 -16.43 -6.25 15.72
CA LEU A 167 -15.96 -4.90 15.40
C LEU A 167 -14.49 -4.90 14.94
N VAL A 168 -13.68 -5.83 15.46
CA VAL A 168 -12.30 -6.05 15.00
C VAL A 168 -12.28 -6.61 13.57
N ASP A 169 -13.19 -7.54 13.24
CA ASP A 169 -13.33 -8.06 11.87
C ASP A 169 -13.83 -6.98 10.88
N GLU A 170 -14.79 -6.15 11.30
CA GLU A 170 -15.20 -4.97 10.52
C GLU A 170 -14.04 -3.96 10.35
N MET A 171 -13.21 -3.75 11.38
CA MET A 171 -12.04 -2.87 11.32
C MET A 171 -10.96 -3.41 10.39
N GLU A 172 -10.71 -4.73 10.39
CA GLU A 172 -9.81 -5.39 9.44
C GLU A 172 -10.34 -5.22 8.00
N GLY A 173 -11.64 -5.37 7.78
CA GLY A 173 -12.28 -5.11 6.50
C GLY A 173 -12.13 -3.65 6.03
N ALA A 174 -12.34 -2.69 6.92
CA ALA A 174 -12.18 -1.26 6.64
C ALA A 174 -10.74 -0.87 6.27
N ASP A 175 -9.74 -1.44 6.96
CA ASP A 175 -8.32 -1.27 6.65
C ASP A 175 -7.94 -1.86 5.28
N VAL A 176 -8.39 -3.08 4.97
CA VAL A 176 -8.18 -3.71 3.66
C VAL A 176 -8.82 -2.89 2.53
N ALA A 177 -10.00 -2.31 2.77
CA ALA A 177 -10.69 -1.44 1.81
C ALA A 177 -10.16 0.01 1.76
N GLY A 178 -9.21 0.39 2.62
CA GLY A 178 -8.69 1.76 2.70
C GLY A 178 -9.66 2.80 3.28
N LEU A 179 -10.72 2.37 3.96
CA LEU A 179 -11.80 3.20 4.51
C LEU A 179 -11.39 3.83 5.85
N LEU A 180 -10.39 4.72 5.83
CA LEU A 180 -9.74 5.30 7.02
C LEU A 180 -10.74 5.83 8.07
N HIS A 181 -11.80 6.55 7.65
CA HIS A 181 -12.81 7.07 8.56
C HIS A 181 -13.64 5.96 9.24
N ALA A 182 -14.00 4.90 8.50
CA ALA A 182 -14.70 3.76 9.07
C ALA A 182 -13.79 2.98 10.03
N GLN A 183 -12.52 2.76 9.65
CA GLN A 183 -11.51 2.12 10.50
C GLN A 183 -11.34 2.87 11.84
N ALA A 184 -11.32 4.21 11.81
CA ALA A 184 -11.23 5.04 13.01
C ALA A 184 -12.51 4.97 13.87
N LEU A 185 -13.70 5.08 13.27
CA LEU A 185 -14.97 4.94 14.00
C LEU A 185 -15.09 3.56 14.69
N LEU A 186 -14.68 2.50 14.01
CA LEU A 186 -14.63 1.14 14.54
C LEU A 186 -13.59 1.01 15.66
N ALA A 187 -12.40 1.59 15.52
CA ALA A 187 -11.41 1.69 16.58
C ALA A 187 -11.98 2.33 17.87
N GLY A 188 -12.74 3.43 17.73
CA GLY A 188 -13.43 4.08 18.85
C GLY A 188 -14.51 3.21 19.52
N ALA A 189 -15.16 2.33 18.76
CA ALA A 189 -16.12 1.35 19.29
C ALA A 189 -15.44 0.14 19.96
N ILE A 190 -14.25 -0.26 19.50
CA ILE A 190 -13.46 -1.36 20.09
C ILE A 190 -12.86 -0.96 21.43
N VAL A 191 -12.34 0.27 21.58
CA VAL A 191 -11.72 0.80 22.82
C VAL A 191 -12.29 2.16 23.24
N PRO A 192 -13.56 2.22 23.67
CA PRO A 192 -14.19 3.46 24.14
C PRO A 192 -13.46 4.00 25.38
N GLY A 193 -13.21 5.31 25.39
CA GLY A 193 -12.49 6.00 26.47
C GLY A 193 -10.97 6.10 26.28
N SER A 194 -10.39 5.45 25.26
CA SER A 194 -8.98 5.66 24.91
C SER A 194 -8.75 7.05 24.31
N GLU A 195 -7.96 7.91 24.97
CA GLU A 195 -7.65 9.26 24.49
C GLU A 195 -6.86 9.25 23.16
N GLU A 196 -5.95 8.30 23.00
CA GLU A 196 -5.14 8.14 21.78
C GLU A 196 -6.04 7.81 20.58
N VAL A 197 -6.92 6.81 20.73
CA VAL A 197 -7.87 6.45 19.68
C VAL A 197 -8.89 7.56 19.46
N SER A 198 -9.32 8.27 20.52
CA SER A 198 -10.22 9.43 20.39
C SER A 198 -9.59 10.57 19.57
N ARG A 199 -8.28 10.81 19.70
CA ARG A 199 -7.53 11.75 18.84
C ARG A 199 -7.48 11.28 17.38
N LEU A 200 -7.32 9.99 17.14
CA LEU A 200 -7.30 9.41 15.79
C LEU A 200 -8.70 9.35 15.13
N VAL A 201 -9.77 9.26 15.92
CA VAL A 201 -11.16 9.44 15.46
C VAL A 201 -11.44 10.89 15.05
N ALA A 202 -10.85 11.87 15.74
CA ALA A 202 -11.00 13.28 15.43
C ALA A 202 -10.22 13.72 14.17
N ASP A 203 -9.13 13.02 13.83
CA ASP A 203 -8.37 13.22 12.58
C ASP A 203 -8.05 11.89 11.89
N PRO A 204 -9.07 11.24 11.28
CA PRO A 204 -8.93 9.94 10.66
C PRO A 204 -8.18 10.00 9.31
N SER A 205 -7.72 11.18 8.90
CA SER A 205 -7.12 11.38 7.58
C SER A 205 -5.66 10.91 7.47
N LYS A 206 -4.99 10.63 8.60
CA LYS A 206 -3.52 10.67 8.66
C LYS A 206 -2.80 9.33 8.69
N ASP A 207 -3.26 8.32 9.43
CA ASP A 207 -2.56 7.03 9.46
C ASP A 207 -3.42 5.83 9.92
N ARG A 208 -3.59 4.85 9.03
CA ARG A 208 -4.22 3.55 9.33
C ARG A 208 -3.38 2.68 10.26
N GLU A 209 -2.05 2.81 10.20
CA GLU A 209 -1.09 2.02 10.96
C GLU A 209 -0.96 2.54 12.40
N ALA A 210 -1.02 3.86 12.63
CA ALA A 210 -1.20 4.43 13.97
C ALA A 210 -2.54 4.03 14.58
N THR A 211 -3.64 4.13 13.82
CA THR A 211 -4.99 3.71 14.28
C THR A 211 -5.00 2.25 14.73
N ARG A 212 -4.43 1.37 13.90
CA ARG A 212 -4.29 -0.07 14.19
C ARG A 212 -3.40 -0.33 15.43
N ARG A 213 -2.23 0.31 15.53
CA ARG A 213 -1.34 0.16 16.71
C ARG A 213 -1.93 0.72 18.01
N ALA A 214 -2.67 1.83 17.94
CA ALA A 214 -3.32 2.44 19.09
C ALA A 214 -4.43 1.54 19.68
N VAL A 215 -5.25 0.90 18.83
CA VAL A 215 -6.21 -0.12 19.28
C VAL A 215 -5.48 -1.31 19.91
N LEU A 216 -4.43 -1.84 19.27
CA LEU A 216 -3.69 -3.00 19.77
C LEU A 216 -3.08 -2.75 21.16
N ALA A 217 -2.52 -1.56 21.38
CA ALA A 217 -2.01 -1.18 22.69
C ALA A 217 -3.12 -1.06 23.74
N ALA A 218 -4.24 -0.43 23.38
CA ALA A 218 -5.36 -0.19 24.29
C ALA A 218 -6.10 -1.48 24.70
N VAL A 219 -6.30 -2.45 23.80
CA VAL A 219 -6.95 -3.75 24.16
C VAL A 219 -6.05 -4.61 25.05
N ARG A 220 -4.73 -4.58 24.84
CA ARG A 220 -3.77 -5.32 25.69
C ARG A 220 -3.70 -4.71 27.10
N ALA A 221 -3.75 -3.38 27.20
CA ALA A 221 -3.81 -2.67 28.49
C ALA A 221 -5.13 -2.86 29.27
N THR A 222 -6.05 -3.70 28.77
CA THR A 222 -7.28 -4.12 29.48
C THR A 222 -7.34 -5.61 29.81
N ASP A 223 -6.30 -6.40 29.47
CA ASP A 223 -6.13 -7.80 29.89
C ASP A 223 -5.16 -7.96 31.10
N ASP A 224 -4.47 -6.88 31.51
CA ASP A 224 -3.58 -6.77 32.70
C ASP A 224 -4.31 -6.25 33.96
#